data_AF-A0A0M1JGW9-F1
#
_entry.id   AF-A0A0M1JGW9-F1
#
_cell.length_a   1.000
_cell.length_b   1.000
_cell.length_c   1.000
_cell.angle_alpha   90.00
_cell.angle_beta   90.00
_cell.angle_gamma   90.00
#
_symmetry.space_group_name_H-M   'P 1'
#
loop_
_entity.id
_entity.type
_entity.pdbx_description
1 polymer ?
#
loop_
_entity_poly.entity_id
_entity_poly.type
_entity_poly.pdbx_seq_one_letter_code
_entity_poly.pdbx_strand_id
1 'polypeptide(L)'
;MNTPKEKLELFNDLTSKGYEAAKSFGEINIRLMERMINRQLDTFNIVMDSGLRNIKMITEAKGPNDLFRGQMDLIREVSEKLLIESRESLKITSEVRDEYRTWFEQSVQNITTKMSQSRPIA
;
A
#
# COMPACT_ATOMS: atom_id res chain seq x y z
N MET A 1 18.65 7.87 42.45
CA MET A 1 19.54 8.68 41.59
C MET A 1 20.09 7.71 40.55
N ASN A 2 19.66 7.79 39.29
CA ASN A 2 19.96 6.74 38.30
C ASN A 2 21.46 6.57 38.12
N THR A 3 21.95 5.35 38.34
CA THR A 3 23.36 4.98 38.18
C THR A 3 23.81 5.17 36.73
N PRO A 4 25.10 5.43 36.47
CA PRO A 4 25.62 5.57 35.10
C PRO A 4 25.27 4.39 34.19
N LYS A 5 25.15 3.19 34.76
CA LYS A 5 24.75 1.96 34.06
C LYS A 5 23.29 2.00 33.59
N GLU A 6 22.36 2.42 34.44
CA GLU A 6 20.93 2.59 34.07
C GLU A 6 20.74 3.65 32.98
N LYS A 7 21.54 4.72 32.98
CA LYS A 7 21.52 5.74 31.92
C LYS A 7 22.03 5.18 30.58
N LEU A 8 23.07 4.34 30.61
CA LEU A 8 23.63 3.69 29.42
C LEU A 8 22.66 2.66 28.82
N GLU A 9 22.00 1.87 29.68
CA GLU A 9 20.99 0.90 29.28
C GLU A 9 19.75 1.58 28.68
N LEU A 10 19.27 2.68 29.29
CA LEU A 10 18.20 3.51 28.74
C LEU A 10 18.56 4.08 27.36
N PHE A 11 19.80 4.55 27.19
CA PHE A 11 20.28 5.09 25.92
C PHE A 11 20.35 4.01 24.81
N ASN A 12 20.86 2.83 25.13
CA ASN A 12 20.90 1.71 24.19
C ASN A 12 19.48 1.22 23.80
N ASP A 13 18.55 1.14 24.75
CA ASP A 13 17.17 0.73 24.50
C ASP A 13 16.42 1.77 23.64
N LEU A 14 16.60 3.07 23.91
CA LEU A 14 16.08 4.16 23.07
C LEU A 14 16.64 4.11 21.65
N THR A 15 17.95 3.85 21.50
CA THR A 15 18.60 3.76 20.19
C THR A 15 18.08 2.56 19.40
N SER A 16 17.98 1.39 20.03
CA SER A 16 17.45 0.16 19.40
C SER A 16 16.00 0.35 18.95
N LYS A 17 15.16 0.99 19.77
CA LYS A 17 13.75 1.26 19.43
C LYS A 17 13.60 2.31 18.35
N GLY A 18 14.43 3.35 18.37
CA GLY A 18 14.48 4.33 17.28
C GLY A 18 14.83 3.66 15.95
N TYR A 19 15.77 2.71 15.98
CA TYR A 19 16.12 1.91 14.82
C TYR A 19 14.97 1.00 14.34
N GLU A 20 14.28 0.30 15.24
CA GLU A 20 13.11 -0.53 14.91
C GLU A 20 11.94 0.31 14.34
N ALA A 21 11.67 1.49 14.92
CA ALA A 21 10.67 2.42 14.42
C ALA A 21 11.04 2.96 13.03
N ALA A 22 12.31 3.26 12.78
CA ALA A 22 12.80 3.67 11.46
C ALA A 22 12.73 2.53 10.43
N LYS A 23 13.06 1.31 10.83
CA LYS A 23 12.96 0.11 9.98
C LYS A 23 11.51 -0.14 9.57
N SER A 24 10.60 -0.20 10.55
CA SER A 24 9.17 -0.44 10.29
C SER A 24 8.54 0.65 9.42
N PHE A 25 8.96 1.92 9.58
CA PHE A 25 8.60 3.01 8.67
C PHE A 25 9.08 2.75 7.23
N GLY A 26 10.34 2.32 7.06
CA GLY A 26 10.88 1.96 5.74
C GLY A 26 10.08 0.83 5.08
N GLU A 27 9.70 -0.20 5.84
CA GLU A 27 8.87 -1.31 5.35
C GLU A 27 7.48 -0.85 4.89
N ILE A 28 6.85 0.10 5.59
CA ILE A 28 5.57 0.71 5.16
C ILE A 28 5.72 1.39 3.79
N ASN A 29 6.80 2.16 3.60
CA ASN A 29 7.05 2.83 2.33
C ASN A 29 7.31 1.85 1.19
N ILE A 30 8.05 0.76 1.43
CA ILE A 30 8.27 -0.28 0.43
C ILE A 30 6.95 -0.94 0.05
N ARG A 31 6.12 -1.35 1.01
CA ARG A 31 4.80 -1.95 0.73
C ARG A 31 3.89 -1.00 -0.06
N LEU A 32 3.92 0.30 0.25
CA LEU A 32 3.18 1.30 -0.52
C LEU A 32 3.69 1.37 -1.97
N MET A 33 5.00 1.38 -2.19
CA MET A 33 5.57 1.35 -3.53
C MET A 33 5.19 0.08 -4.30
N GLU A 34 5.26 -1.09 -3.67
CA GLU A 34 4.82 -2.36 -4.27
C GLU A 34 3.36 -2.30 -4.72
N ARG A 35 2.46 -1.79 -3.86
CA ARG A 35 1.04 -1.60 -4.20
C ARG A 35 0.85 -0.66 -5.39
N MET A 36 1.61 0.44 -5.45
CA MET A 36 1.55 1.37 -6.58
C MET A 36 2.08 0.76 -7.88
N ILE A 37 3.16 -0.02 -7.83
CA ILE A 37 3.73 -0.70 -9.00
C ILE A 37 2.73 -1.73 -9.54
N ASN A 38 2.15 -2.55 -8.67
CA ASN A 38 1.13 -3.53 -9.07
C ASN A 38 -0.06 -2.82 -9.76
N ARG A 39 -0.48 -1.67 -9.26
CA ARG A 39 -1.52 -0.85 -9.89
C ARG A 39 -1.18 -0.38 -11.31
N GLN A 40 0.06 0.07 -11.50
CA GLN A 40 0.54 0.49 -12.81
C GLN A 40 0.56 -0.68 -13.80
N LEU A 41 0.95 -1.89 -13.33
CA LEU A 41 0.87 -3.11 -14.11
C LEU A 41 -0.58 -3.50 -14.44
N ASP A 42 -1.51 -3.38 -13.49
CA ASP A 42 -2.93 -3.65 -13.72
C ASP A 42 -3.50 -2.71 -14.78
N THR A 43 -3.21 -1.40 -14.67
CA THR A 43 -3.61 -0.41 -15.68
C THR A 43 -2.99 -0.71 -17.04
N PHE A 44 -1.71 -1.10 -17.08
CA PHE A 44 -1.05 -1.50 -18.31
C PHE A 44 -1.70 -2.72 -18.96
N ASN A 45 -2.07 -3.72 -18.16
CA ASN A 45 -2.79 -4.91 -18.62
C ASN A 45 -4.17 -4.53 -19.23
N ILE A 46 -4.90 -3.57 -18.64
CA ILE A 46 -6.16 -3.07 -19.21
C ILE A 46 -5.95 -2.54 -20.63
N VAL A 47 -4.89 -1.76 -20.85
CA VAL A 47 -4.55 -1.19 -22.17
C VAL A 47 -4.15 -2.28 -23.15
N MET A 48 -3.30 -3.22 -22.73
CA MET A 48 -2.86 -4.34 -23.56
C MET A 48 -4.02 -5.24 -23.97
N ASP A 49 -4.88 -5.61 -23.02
CA ASP A 49 -6.10 -6.38 -23.27
C ASP A 49 -7.00 -5.68 -24.30
N SER A 50 -7.23 -4.38 -24.10
CA SER A 50 -8.03 -3.55 -25.03
C SER A 50 -7.42 -3.52 -26.44
N GLY A 51 -6.09 -3.43 -26.55
CA GLY A 51 -5.38 -3.49 -27.82
C GLY A 51 -5.55 -4.82 -28.54
N LEU A 52 -5.34 -5.94 -27.83
CA LEU A 52 -5.54 -7.29 -28.37
C LEU A 52 -7.00 -7.51 -28.81
N ARG A 53 -7.95 -7.01 -28.02
CA ARG A 53 -9.39 -7.12 -28.32
C ARG A 53 -9.77 -6.31 -29.56
N ASN A 54 -9.22 -5.11 -29.73
CA ASN A 54 -9.42 -4.31 -30.94
C ASN A 54 -8.87 -5.01 -32.19
N ILE A 55 -7.67 -5.59 -32.11
CA ILE A 55 -7.10 -6.36 -33.22
C ILE A 55 -8.01 -7.53 -33.57
N LYS A 56 -8.43 -8.31 -32.56
CA LYS A 56 -9.32 -9.47 -32.75
C LYS A 56 -10.66 -9.07 -33.39
N MET A 57 -11.25 -7.98 -32.91
CA MET A 57 -12.51 -7.44 -33.43
C MET A 57 -12.41 -7.06 -34.91
N ILE A 58 -11.30 -6.43 -35.32
CA ILE A 58 -11.05 -6.06 -36.72
C ILE A 58 -10.85 -7.31 -37.59
N THR A 59 -10.16 -8.33 -37.08
CA THR A 59 -9.87 -9.55 -37.85
C THR A 59 -11.06 -10.51 -37.96
N GLU A 60 -11.99 -10.48 -37.00
CA GLU A 60 -13.10 -11.46 -36.91
C GLU A 60 -14.48 -10.87 -37.27
N ALA A 61 -14.61 -9.54 -37.39
CA ALA A 61 -15.90 -8.92 -37.69
C ALA A 61 -16.42 -9.31 -39.07
N LYS A 62 -17.68 -9.79 -39.13
CA LYS A 62 -18.35 -10.15 -40.39
C LYS A 62 -19.08 -8.96 -41.03
N GLY A 63 -19.12 -7.82 -40.34
CA GLY A 63 -19.69 -6.57 -40.84
C GLY A 63 -19.78 -5.47 -39.78
N PRO A 64 -20.30 -4.29 -40.15
CA PRO A 64 -20.33 -3.10 -39.28
C PRO A 64 -21.10 -3.29 -37.97
N ASN A 65 -22.14 -4.13 -37.96
CA ASN A 65 -22.92 -4.42 -36.76
C ASN A 65 -22.12 -5.20 -35.70
N ASP A 66 -21.21 -6.08 -36.12
CA ASP A 66 -20.32 -6.81 -35.20
C ASP A 66 -19.29 -5.87 -34.57
N LEU A 67 -18.76 -4.92 -35.35
CA LEU A 67 -17.87 -3.87 -34.85
C LEU A 67 -18.56 -2.97 -33.83
N PHE A 68 -19.82 -2.59 -34.09
CA PHE A 68 -20.58 -1.73 -33.17
C PHE A 68 -20.87 -2.44 -31.83
N ARG A 69 -21.27 -3.71 -31.88
CA ARG A 69 -21.44 -4.54 -30.68
C ARG A 69 -20.12 -4.71 -29.93
N GLY A 70 -19.06 -5.01 -30.65
CA GLY A 70 -17.72 -5.16 -30.07
C GLY A 70 -17.23 -3.88 -29.40
N GLN A 71 -17.47 -2.69 -29.98
CA GLN A 71 -17.17 -1.42 -29.30
C GLN A 71 -17.98 -1.21 -28.01
N MET A 72 -19.28 -1.52 -28.01
CA MET A 72 -20.11 -1.41 -26.81
C MET A 72 -19.62 -2.36 -25.70
N ASP A 73 -19.25 -3.58 -26.05
CA ASP A 73 -18.67 -4.54 -25.10
C ASP A 73 -17.33 -4.06 -24.54
N LEU A 74 -16.48 -3.48 -25.40
CA LEU A 74 -15.18 -2.92 -25.02
C LEU A 74 -15.33 -1.73 -24.06
N ILE A 75 -16.28 -0.83 -24.33
CA ILE A 75 -16.62 0.30 -23.44
C ILE A 75 -17.10 -0.22 -22.09
N ARG A 76 -17.99 -1.22 -22.09
CA ARG A 76 -18.55 -1.81 -20.86
C ARG A 76 -17.45 -2.42 -20.01
N GLU A 77 -16.57 -3.21 -20.62
CA GLU A 77 -15.45 -3.86 -19.95
C GLU A 77 -14.45 -2.83 -19.40
N VAL A 78 -14.04 -1.84 -20.20
CA VAL A 78 -13.11 -0.80 -19.73
C VAL A 78 -13.72 -0.01 -18.57
N SER A 79 -15.03 0.27 -18.63
CA SER A 79 -15.75 0.93 -17.54
C SER A 79 -15.78 0.09 -16.27
N GLU A 80 -16.05 -1.22 -16.38
CA GLU A 80 -16.00 -2.15 -15.24
C GLU A 80 -14.60 -2.22 -14.62
N LYS A 81 -13.55 -2.37 -15.45
CA LYS A 81 -12.16 -2.39 -14.98
C LYS A 81 -11.81 -1.07 -14.30
N LEU A 82 -12.15 0.08 -14.88
CA LEU A 82 -11.93 1.40 -14.26
C LEU A 82 -12.65 1.58 -12.91
N LEU A 83 -13.86 1.04 -12.76
CA LEU A 83 -14.58 1.08 -11.48
C LEU A 83 -13.90 0.24 -10.41
N ILE A 84 -13.40 -0.95 -10.76
CA ILE A 84 -12.58 -1.78 -9.87
C ILE A 84 -11.32 -1.01 -9.48
N GLU A 85 -10.66 -0.41 -10.47
CA GLU A 85 -9.46 0.36 -10.26
C GLU A 85 -9.69 1.55 -9.28
N SER A 86 -10.78 2.29 -9.47
CA SER A 86 -11.16 3.39 -8.60
C SER A 86 -11.38 2.95 -7.15
N ARG A 87 -12.04 1.80 -6.93
CA ARG A 87 -12.28 1.25 -5.59
C ARG A 87 -10.99 0.82 -4.90
N GLU A 88 -10.09 0.14 -5.61
CA GLU A 88 -8.80 -0.27 -5.06
C GLU A 88 -7.92 0.93 -4.72
N SER A 89 -7.94 2.01 -5.51
CA SER A 89 -7.25 3.26 -5.17
C SER A 89 -7.77 3.91 -3.87
N LEU A 90 -9.09 3.88 -3.63
CA LEU A 90 -9.67 4.35 -2.36
C LEU A 90 -9.23 3.48 -1.18
N LYS A 91 -9.17 2.15 -1.38
CA LYS A 91 -8.73 1.20 -0.37
C LYS A 91 -7.28 1.40 0.04
N ILE A 92 -6.36 1.60 -0.92
CA ILE A 92 -4.95 1.92 -0.64
C ILE A 92 -4.84 3.16 0.25
N THR A 93 -5.65 4.19 -0.01
CA THR A 93 -5.64 5.42 0.80
C THR A 93 -6.03 5.13 2.25
N SER A 94 -7.07 4.33 2.48
CA SER A 94 -7.47 3.93 3.84
C SER A 94 -6.43 3.05 4.52
N GLU A 95 -5.86 2.08 3.80
CA GLU A 95 -4.84 1.17 4.34
C GLU A 95 -3.56 1.91 4.72
N VAL A 96 -3.10 2.84 3.87
CA VAL A 96 -1.95 3.69 4.17
C VAL A 96 -2.21 4.48 5.45
N ARG A 97 -3.36 5.15 5.56
CA ARG A 97 -3.71 5.90 6.78
C ARG A 97 -3.66 5.00 8.02
N ASP A 98 -4.20 3.79 7.93
CA ASP A 98 -4.28 2.87 9.06
C ASP A 98 -2.91 2.25 9.40
N GLU A 99 -2.06 1.97 8.40
CA GLU A 99 -0.66 1.53 8.60
C GLU A 99 0.19 2.60 9.28
N TYR A 100 0.10 3.85 8.84
CA TYR A 100 0.81 4.96 9.48
C TYR A 100 0.31 5.23 10.90
N ARG A 101 -1.01 5.13 11.12
CA ARG A 101 -1.59 5.25 12.47
C ARG A 101 -1.10 4.15 13.39
N THR A 102 -1.13 2.90 12.92
CA THR A 102 -0.65 1.74 13.69
C THR A 102 0.83 1.88 14.02
N TRP A 103 1.65 2.29 13.06
CA TRP A 103 3.07 2.57 13.27
C TRP A 103 3.30 3.63 14.35
N PHE A 104 2.52 4.70 14.33
CA PHE A 104 2.59 5.77 15.33
C PHE A 104 2.21 5.24 16.73
N GLU A 105 1.09 4.53 16.83
CA GLU A 105 0.62 3.93 18.09
C GLU A 105 1.65 2.95 18.66
N GLN A 106 2.24 2.09 17.82
CA GLN A 106 3.30 1.16 18.22
C GLN A 106 4.59 1.87 18.63
N SER A 107 4.99 2.91 17.89
CA SER A 107 6.19 3.71 18.22
C SER A 107 6.04 4.37 19.59
N VAL A 108 4.87 4.96 19.88
CA VAL A 108 4.56 5.55 21.19
C VAL A 108 4.51 4.47 22.28
N GLN A 109 3.84 3.35 22.05
CA GLN A 109 3.76 2.26 23.02
C GLN A 109 5.13 1.67 23.36
N ASN A 110 6.01 1.46 22.37
CA ASN A 110 7.36 0.94 22.57
C ASN A 110 8.23 1.89 23.41
N ILE A 111 8.02 3.21 23.28
CA ILE A 111 8.69 4.23 24.10
C ILE A 111 8.11 4.26 25.52
N THR A 112 6.78 4.21 25.67
CA THR A 112 6.09 4.46 26.94
C THR A 112 6.06 3.23 27.88
N THR A 113 5.93 2.02 27.33
CA THR A 113 5.76 0.77 28.10
C THR A 113 7.00 0.43 28.93
N LYS A 114 8.20 0.83 28.52
CA LYS A 114 9.42 0.61 29.33
C LYS A 114 9.78 1.77 30.26
N MET A 115 9.37 3.02 29.98
CA MET A 115 9.56 4.11 30.94
C MET A 115 8.79 3.87 32.26
N SER A 116 7.64 3.20 32.19
CA SER A 116 6.90 2.78 33.38
C SER A 116 7.54 1.58 34.09
N GLN A 117 8.22 0.68 33.36
CA GLN A 117 8.96 -0.46 33.94
C GLN A 117 10.32 -0.07 34.55
N SER A 118 10.96 1.00 34.07
CA SER A 118 12.23 1.52 34.60
C SER A 118 12.07 2.49 35.79
N ARG A 119 10.84 2.76 36.24
CA ARG A 119 10.60 3.47 37.50
C ARG A 119 10.66 2.45 38.64
N PRO A 120 11.68 2.47 39.52
CA PRO A 120 11.58 1.70 40.75
C PRO A 120 10.35 2.20 41.52
N ILE A 121 9.47 1.27 41.88
CA ILE A 121 8.44 1.51 42.90
C ILE A 121 9.21 1.94 44.15
N ALA A 122 8.81 3.09 44.71
CA ALA A 122 9.41 3.70 45.89
C ALA A 122 9.47 2.75 47.09
#